data_AF-A0A812BJM2-F1
#
_entry.id   AF-A0A812BJM2-F1
#
_cell.length_a   1.000
_cell.length_b   1.000
_cell.length_c   1.000
_cell.angle_alpha   90.00
_cell.angle_beta   90.00
_cell.angle_gamma   90.00
#
_symmetry.space_group_name_H-M   'P 1'
#
loop_
_entity.id
_entity.type
_entity.pdbx_description
1 polymer ?
#
loop_
_entity_poly.entity_id
_entity_poly.type
_entity_poly.pdbx_seq_one_letter_code
_entity_poly.pdbx_strand_id
1 'polypeptide(L)'
;MKGVNRNKSYFKKIYLSIYLSIYLSIYLQNYRIYIHRLFLFRYTILVKRTGIIVTALFHWLFKSRVRSFAIMVVGRKTGVSVKDVDQHEFTKALSTFLKRSGKMKIPDWIDIVKLGRFNELAPYEEDWFFIRAASVCRHLYINSPVGVGAFTKIYGGRKRNGTVPSHFCPSSASIARRVLQALENLKLVEKDPTGGRRLTSQGRRDLDRIASQIKFKNTKSSKSTATSASVPKAPKK
;
A
#
# COMPACT_ATOMS: atom_id res chain seq x y z
N MET A 1 15.61 -31.07 39.83
CA MET A 1 15.48 -29.65 40.24
C MET A 1 15.24 -28.77 39.01
N LYS A 2 14.37 -27.75 39.16
CA LYS A 2 14.03 -26.69 38.17
C LYS A 2 12.89 -26.99 37.18
N GLY A 3 11.74 -27.42 37.69
CA GLY A 3 10.43 -27.10 37.10
C GLY A 3 9.72 -26.08 38.00
N VAL A 4 8.86 -25.23 37.45
CA VAL A 4 8.03 -24.20 38.15
C VAL A 4 8.68 -22.81 38.32
N ASN A 5 8.84 -22.01 37.24
CA ASN A 5 8.91 -20.55 37.42
C ASN A 5 8.63 -19.66 36.18
N ARG A 6 7.89 -20.13 35.15
CA ARG A 6 7.53 -19.25 34.01
C ARG A 6 6.23 -18.47 34.21
N ASN A 7 5.25 -19.01 34.97
CA ASN A 7 3.93 -18.37 35.14
C ASN A 7 3.90 -17.16 36.11
N LYS A 8 4.84 -17.06 37.07
CA LYS A 8 4.90 -15.90 38.00
C LYS A 8 5.29 -14.58 37.31
N SER A 9 6.06 -14.64 36.22
CA SER A 9 6.50 -13.45 35.48
C SER A 9 5.38 -12.84 34.63
N TYR A 10 4.57 -13.69 33.98
CA TYR A 10 3.40 -13.24 33.20
C TYR A 10 2.31 -12.65 34.10
N PHE A 11 2.02 -13.28 35.25
CA PHE A 11 1.06 -12.75 36.21
C PHE A 11 1.49 -11.38 36.78
N LYS A 12 2.78 -11.20 37.12
CA LYS A 12 3.30 -9.89 37.57
C LYS A 12 3.18 -8.81 36.49
N LYS A 13 3.42 -9.12 35.21
CA LYS A 13 3.26 -8.15 34.10
C LYS A 13 1.81 -7.76 33.86
N ILE A 14 0.87 -8.71 33.97
CA ILE A 14 -0.57 -8.43 33.83
C ILE A 14 -1.05 -7.59 35.02
N TYR A 15 -0.67 -7.95 36.25
CA TYR A 15 -1.01 -7.18 37.45
C TYR A 15 -0.46 -5.75 37.37
N LEU A 16 0.80 -5.57 36.97
CA LEU A 16 1.43 -4.26 36.84
C LEU A 16 0.81 -3.43 35.72
N SER A 17 0.41 -4.05 34.59
CA SER A 17 -0.28 -3.37 33.49
C SER A 17 -1.70 -2.93 33.86
N ILE A 18 -2.43 -3.74 34.63
CA ILE A 18 -3.76 -3.39 35.14
C ILE A 18 -3.63 -2.28 36.18
N TYR A 19 -2.68 -2.38 37.11
CA TYR A 19 -2.43 -1.35 38.12
C TYR A 19 -2.03 -0.02 37.47
N LEU A 20 -1.13 -0.03 36.48
CA LEU A 20 -0.70 1.18 35.76
C LEU A 20 -1.83 1.78 34.92
N SER A 21 -2.70 0.96 34.32
CA SER A 21 -3.88 1.42 33.57
C SER A 21 -4.95 2.04 34.47
N ILE A 22 -5.19 1.47 35.66
CA ILE A 22 -6.12 2.02 36.65
C ILE A 22 -5.55 3.32 37.23
N TYR A 23 -4.26 3.36 37.58
CA TYR A 23 -3.60 4.57 38.07
C TYR A 23 -3.61 5.68 37.01
N LEU A 24 -3.32 5.38 35.75
CA LEU A 24 -3.34 6.35 34.65
C LEU A 24 -4.76 6.84 34.34
N SER A 25 -5.78 5.98 34.47
CA SER A 25 -7.20 6.37 34.33
C SER A 25 -7.68 7.27 35.47
N ILE A 26 -7.29 6.99 36.72
CA ILE A 26 -7.57 7.82 37.89
C ILE A 26 -6.84 9.17 37.77
N TYR A 27 -5.58 9.16 37.32
CA TYR A 27 -4.82 10.39 37.06
C TYR A 27 -5.47 11.23 35.95
N LEU A 28 -5.90 10.63 34.84
CA LEU A 28 -6.58 11.31 33.74
C LEU A 28 -7.98 11.83 34.13
N GLN A 29 -8.73 11.14 35.00
CA GLN A 29 -9.99 11.65 35.57
C GLN A 29 -9.76 12.83 36.50
N ASN A 30 -8.69 12.80 37.31
CA ASN A 30 -8.31 13.93 38.16
C ASN A 30 -7.88 15.15 37.33
N TYR A 31 -7.08 14.99 36.26
CA TYR A 31 -6.76 16.11 35.35
C TYR A 31 -7.98 16.67 34.60
N ARG A 32 -8.95 15.83 34.26
CA ARG A 32 -10.20 16.26 33.61
C ARG A 32 -11.06 17.15 34.54
N ILE A 33 -11.03 16.89 35.85
CA ILE A 33 -11.69 17.73 36.86
C ILE A 33 -10.91 19.03 37.11
N TYR A 34 -9.56 18.97 37.13
CA TYR A 34 -8.72 20.16 37.29
C TYR A 34 -8.79 21.10 36.10
N ILE A 35 -8.82 20.59 34.86
CA ILE A 35 -9.01 21.42 33.65
C ILE A 35 -10.41 22.02 33.65
N HIS A 36 -11.46 21.29 34.06
CA HIS A 36 -12.83 21.82 34.11
C HIS A 36 -13.03 22.86 35.24
N ARG A 37 -12.41 22.67 36.41
CA ARG A 37 -12.44 23.66 37.51
C ARG A 37 -11.60 24.91 37.20
N LEU A 38 -10.43 24.77 36.57
CA LEU A 38 -9.63 25.93 36.15
C LEU A 38 -10.32 26.72 35.02
N PHE A 39 -11.09 26.03 34.18
CA PHE A 39 -11.90 26.63 33.12
C PHE A 39 -13.13 27.34 33.65
N LEU A 40 -13.85 26.76 34.62
CA LEU A 40 -15.03 27.36 35.24
C LEU A 40 -14.67 28.49 36.20
N PHE A 41 -13.54 28.44 36.91
CA PHE A 41 -13.12 29.52 37.81
C PHE A 41 -12.65 30.77 37.04
N ARG A 42 -12.13 30.57 35.82
CA ARG A 42 -11.69 31.67 34.94
C ARG A 42 -12.83 32.22 34.06
N TYR A 43 -13.94 31.48 33.92
CA TYR A 43 -15.15 31.95 33.24
C TYR A 43 -16.04 32.85 34.11
N THR A 44 -15.97 32.75 35.45
CA THR A 44 -16.80 33.57 36.35
C THR A 44 -16.22 34.95 36.65
N ILE A 45 -14.91 35.17 36.50
CA ILE A 45 -14.28 36.49 36.76
C ILE A 45 -14.28 37.39 35.51
N LEU A 46 -14.48 36.83 34.31
CA LEU A 46 -14.39 37.59 33.04
C LEU A 46 -15.74 37.85 32.34
N VAL A 47 -16.88 37.71 33.03
CA VAL A 47 -18.22 37.89 32.42
C VAL A 47 -18.86 39.24 32.77
N LYS A 48 -18.21 40.10 33.58
CA LYS A 48 -18.82 41.38 34.01
C LYS A 48 -18.40 42.64 33.24
N ARG A 49 -17.61 42.59 32.14
CA ARG A 49 -17.34 43.85 31.41
C ARG A 49 -17.02 43.84 29.91
N THR A 50 -16.88 42.70 29.23
CA THR A 50 -16.61 42.71 27.78
C THR A 50 -17.23 41.49 27.10
N GLY A 51 -18.20 41.74 26.22
CA GLY A 51 -19.03 40.74 25.58
C GLY A 51 -18.36 39.84 24.53
N ILE A 52 -19.09 38.76 24.22
CA ILE A 52 -19.24 37.98 22.96
C ILE A 52 -17.96 37.51 22.20
N ILE A 53 -16.85 38.24 22.18
CA ILE A 53 -15.66 37.95 21.35
C ILE A 53 -14.79 36.84 21.96
N VAL A 54 -14.69 36.77 23.30
CA VAL A 54 -13.85 35.78 24.00
C VAL A 54 -14.41 34.36 23.89
N THR A 55 -15.74 34.21 23.85
CA THR A 55 -16.40 32.89 23.76
C THR A 55 -16.24 32.27 22.36
N ALA A 56 -16.30 33.08 21.29
CA ALA A 56 -16.09 32.62 19.91
C ALA A 56 -14.64 32.17 19.68
N LEU A 57 -13.65 32.94 20.16
CA LEU A 57 -12.24 32.59 20.05
C LEU A 57 -11.90 31.34 20.87
N PHE A 58 -12.50 31.21 22.06
CA PHE A 58 -12.30 30.05 22.93
C PHE A 58 -12.93 28.78 22.32
N HIS A 59 -14.14 28.87 21.79
CA HIS A 59 -14.77 27.76 21.07
C HIS A 59 -14.01 27.41 19.78
N TRP A 60 -13.46 28.40 19.06
CA TRP A 60 -12.63 28.18 17.87
C TRP A 60 -11.29 27.51 18.17
N LEU A 61 -10.58 27.95 19.23
CA LEU A 61 -9.32 27.34 19.68
C LEU A 61 -9.53 25.93 20.24
N PHE A 62 -10.61 25.71 21.01
CA PHE A 62 -10.96 24.38 21.52
C PHE A 62 -11.34 23.41 20.40
N LYS A 63 -12.18 23.84 19.44
CA LYS A 63 -12.58 23.02 18.28
C LYS A 63 -11.39 22.70 17.36
N SER A 64 -10.42 23.61 17.24
CA SER A 64 -9.19 23.40 16.45
C SER A 64 -8.22 22.40 17.09
N ARG A 65 -8.11 22.42 18.43
CA ARG A 65 -7.25 21.50 19.19
C ARG A 65 -7.82 20.08 19.25
N VAL A 66 -9.13 19.93 19.42
CA VAL A 66 -9.82 18.62 19.41
C VAL A 66 -9.77 17.99 18.02
N ARG A 67 -9.89 18.79 16.95
CA ARG A 67 -9.77 18.31 15.57
C ARG A 67 -8.35 17.82 15.25
N SER A 68 -7.32 18.48 15.78
CA SER A 68 -5.92 18.04 15.66
C SER A 68 -5.63 16.76 16.44
N PHE A 69 -6.20 16.60 17.63
CA PHE A 69 -6.07 15.38 18.44
C PHE A 69 -6.84 14.20 17.82
N ALA A 70 -8.03 14.45 17.26
CA ALA A 70 -8.81 13.44 16.55
C ALA A 70 -8.08 12.92 15.30
N ILE A 71 -7.36 13.76 14.54
CA ILE A 71 -6.53 13.30 13.40
C ILE A 71 -5.39 12.40 13.87
N MET A 72 -4.83 12.66 15.06
CA MET A 72 -3.72 11.88 15.62
C MET A 72 -4.19 10.53 16.20
N VAL A 73 -5.45 10.42 16.65
CA VAL A 73 -6.06 9.21 17.24
C VAL A 73 -6.85 8.38 16.21
N VAL A 74 -7.44 9.00 15.19
CA VAL A 74 -8.19 8.31 14.12
C VAL A 74 -7.22 7.75 13.08
N GLY A 75 -6.81 6.50 13.34
CA GLY A 75 -6.26 5.60 12.34
C GLY A 75 -4.76 5.75 12.15
N ARG A 76 -3.99 4.97 12.91
CA ARG A 76 -2.70 4.49 12.40
C ARG A 76 -2.99 3.76 11.09
N LYS A 77 -2.83 4.44 9.95
CA LYS A 77 -2.85 3.79 8.64
C LYS A 77 -1.75 2.76 8.69
N THR A 78 -2.11 1.48 8.76
CA THR A 78 -1.16 0.40 8.55
C THR A 78 -0.49 0.62 7.21
N GLY A 79 0.84 0.46 7.16
CA GLY A 79 1.58 0.59 5.92
C GLY A 79 0.98 -0.35 4.88
N VAL A 80 0.61 0.18 3.72
CA VAL A 80 0.06 -0.61 2.61
C VAL A 80 1.22 -1.10 1.78
N SER A 81 1.34 -2.41 1.64
CA SER A 81 2.35 -3.04 0.81
C SER A 81 1.77 -3.53 -0.51
N VAL A 82 2.63 -3.85 -1.48
CA VAL A 82 2.24 -4.47 -2.75
C VAL A 82 1.44 -5.78 -2.56
N LYS A 83 1.61 -6.48 -1.42
CA LYS A 83 0.90 -7.73 -1.13
C LYS A 83 -0.56 -7.51 -0.71
N ASP A 84 -0.92 -6.28 -0.35
CA ASP A 84 -2.26 -5.93 0.19
C ASP A 84 -3.22 -5.40 -0.89
N VAL A 85 -2.81 -5.44 -2.16
CA VAL A 85 -3.55 -4.90 -3.31
C VAL A 85 -3.75 -6.00 -4.35
N ASP A 86 -4.86 -5.93 -5.09
CA ASP A 86 -5.10 -6.82 -6.22
C ASP A 86 -3.95 -6.76 -7.25
N GLN A 87 -3.56 -7.94 -7.73
CA GLN A 87 -2.41 -8.10 -8.63
C GLN A 87 -2.66 -7.44 -9.99
N HIS A 88 -3.87 -7.56 -10.53
CA HIS A 88 -4.20 -7.05 -11.85
C HIS A 88 -4.29 -5.52 -11.82
N GLU A 89 -4.98 -4.96 -10.82
CA GLU A 89 -5.03 -3.51 -10.60
C GLU A 89 -3.64 -2.90 -10.41
N PHE A 90 -2.78 -3.55 -9.60
CA PHE A 90 -1.42 -3.09 -9.38
C PHE A 90 -0.59 -3.06 -10.65
N THR A 91 -0.65 -4.13 -11.45
CA THR A 91 0.13 -4.24 -12.69
C THR A 91 -0.30 -3.16 -13.69
N LYS A 92 -1.60 -2.87 -13.80
CA LYS A 92 -2.14 -1.82 -14.68
C LYS A 92 -1.79 -0.41 -14.21
N ALA A 93 -1.82 -0.16 -12.90
CA ALA A 93 -1.42 1.12 -12.33
C ALA A 93 0.08 1.39 -12.54
N LEU A 94 0.92 0.38 -12.29
CA LEU A 94 2.36 0.49 -12.46
C LEU A 94 2.75 0.64 -13.94
N SER A 95 2.10 -0.07 -14.86
CA SER A 95 2.35 0.11 -16.31
C SER A 95 2.02 1.53 -16.75
N THR A 96 0.90 2.08 -16.27
CA THR A 96 0.50 3.47 -16.54
C THR A 96 1.51 4.47 -15.97
N PHE A 97 2.06 4.21 -14.77
CA PHE A 97 3.09 5.03 -14.16
C PHE A 97 4.39 5.04 -14.99
N LEU A 98 4.83 3.85 -15.46
CA LEU A 98 6.03 3.72 -16.27
C LEU A 98 5.91 4.46 -17.61
N LYS A 99 4.74 4.43 -18.24
CA LYS A 99 4.46 5.20 -19.46
C LYS A 99 4.53 6.70 -19.22
N ARG A 100 3.84 7.18 -18.18
CA ARG A 100 3.84 8.61 -17.80
C ARG A 100 5.24 9.14 -17.49
N SER A 101 6.11 8.26 -16.98
CA SER A 101 7.50 8.61 -16.70
C SER A 101 8.31 8.85 -17.98
N GLY A 102 8.03 8.15 -19.08
CA GLY A 102 8.73 8.29 -20.37
C GLY A 102 10.22 7.91 -20.37
N LYS A 103 10.78 7.52 -19.21
CA LYS A 103 12.21 7.24 -19.02
C LYS A 103 12.63 5.81 -19.40
N MET A 104 11.67 4.92 -19.65
CA MET A 104 11.96 3.51 -19.94
C MET A 104 12.44 3.37 -21.39
N LYS A 105 13.62 2.77 -21.57
CA LYS A 105 14.11 2.43 -22.91
C LYS A 105 13.28 1.29 -23.49
N ILE A 106 12.61 1.58 -24.60
CA ILE A 106 11.81 0.64 -25.38
C ILE A 106 12.71 0.08 -26.50
N PRO A 107 12.80 -1.25 -26.70
CA PRO A 107 13.52 -1.82 -27.83
C PRO A 107 12.80 -1.57 -29.16
N ASP A 108 13.56 -1.39 -30.25
CA ASP A 108 13.01 -1.06 -31.58
C ASP A 108 12.11 -2.16 -32.18
N TRP A 109 12.35 -3.42 -31.83
CA TRP A 109 11.64 -4.59 -32.39
C TRP A 109 10.30 -4.91 -31.70
N ILE A 110 9.81 -4.04 -30.83
CA ILE A 110 8.72 -4.35 -29.91
C ILE A 110 7.39 -4.65 -30.61
N ASP A 111 7.16 -4.03 -31.76
CA ASP A 111 5.92 -4.18 -32.52
C ASP A 111 5.91 -5.42 -33.43
N ILE A 112 7.06 -6.06 -33.60
CA ILE A 112 7.26 -7.16 -34.54
C ILE A 112 7.24 -8.53 -33.83
N VAL A 113 7.58 -8.56 -32.55
CA VAL A 113 7.86 -9.81 -31.84
C VAL A 113 6.65 -10.42 -31.14
N LYS A 114 6.68 -11.75 -31.01
CA LYS A 114 5.85 -12.49 -30.06
C LYS A 114 6.58 -12.77 -28.75
N LEU A 115 5.81 -12.94 -27.67
CA LEU A 115 6.33 -13.07 -26.31
C LEU A 115 7.07 -14.38 -26.01
N GLY A 116 6.78 -15.41 -26.79
CA GLY A 116 7.34 -16.75 -26.65
C GLY A 116 7.13 -17.56 -27.92
N ARG A 117 7.92 -18.62 -28.09
CA ARG A 117 7.83 -19.51 -29.25
C ARG A 117 6.45 -20.18 -29.35
N PHE A 118 5.83 -20.45 -28.21
CA PHE A 118 4.55 -21.13 -28.09
C PHE A 118 3.34 -20.25 -28.39
N ASN A 119 3.50 -18.93 -28.50
CA ASN A 119 2.42 -18.05 -28.93
C ASN A 119 2.26 -18.15 -30.45
N GLU A 120 1.01 -18.21 -30.90
CA GLU A 120 0.65 -18.16 -32.32
C GLU A 120 0.62 -16.71 -32.82
N LEU A 121 0.05 -15.81 -32.03
CA LEU A 121 -0.11 -14.39 -32.36
C LEU A 121 0.78 -13.49 -31.49
N ALA A 122 1.00 -12.27 -31.98
CA ALA A 122 1.62 -11.18 -31.24
C ALA A 122 0.70 -10.67 -30.11
N PRO A 123 1.22 -9.96 -29.09
CA PRO A 123 0.40 -9.31 -28.08
C PRO A 123 -0.59 -8.32 -28.70
N TYR A 124 -1.84 -8.33 -28.24
CA TYR A 124 -2.88 -7.41 -28.71
C TYR A 124 -2.70 -5.99 -28.20
N GLU A 125 -2.19 -5.84 -26.97
CA GLU A 125 -2.01 -4.53 -26.34
C GLU A 125 -0.69 -3.90 -26.81
N GLU A 126 -0.72 -2.70 -27.40
CA GLU A 126 0.48 -1.94 -27.80
C GLU A 126 1.46 -1.74 -26.63
N ASP A 127 0.88 -1.57 -25.44
CA ASP A 127 1.58 -1.30 -24.19
C ASP A 127 2.08 -2.54 -23.44
N TRP A 128 2.10 -3.70 -24.11
CA TRP A 128 2.42 -4.98 -23.50
C TRP A 128 3.78 -4.99 -22.78
N PHE A 129 4.75 -4.19 -23.25
CA PHE A 129 6.08 -4.13 -22.65
C PHE A 129 6.09 -3.48 -21.28
N PHE A 130 5.31 -2.40 -21.11
CA PHE A 130 5.14 -1.74 -19.81
C PHE A 130 4.39 -2.63 -18.82
N ILE A 131 3.38 -3.37 -19.31
CA ILE A 131 2.66 -4.36 -18.51
C ILE A 131 3.60 -5.48 -18.07
N ARG A 132 4.45 -5.97 -18.98
CA ARG A 132 5.46 -6.98 -18.66
C ARG A 132 6.49 -6.48 -17.66
N ALA A 133 6.97 -5.24 -17.81
CA ALA A 133 7.89 -4.63 -16.86
C ALA A 133 7.27 -4.47 -15.46
N ALA A 134 6.00 -4.05 -15.40
CA ALA A 134 5.26 -3.96 -14.15
C ALA A 134 5.11 -5.33 -13.46
N SER A 135 4.78 -6.36 -14.22
CA SER A 135 4.68 -7.74 -13.73
C SER A 135 6.03 -8.24 -13.17
N VAL A 136 7.13 -7.98 -13.88
CA VAL A 136 8.50 -8.32 -13.46
C VAL A 136 8.86 -7.60 -12.15
N CYS A 137 8.58 -6.30 -12.04
CA CYS A 137 8.80 -5.54 -10.80
C CYS A 137 8.05 -6.14 -9.61
N ARG A 138 6.77 -6.50 -9.79
CA ARG A 138 5.99 -7.14 -8.72
C ARG A 138 6.58 -8.50 -8.33
N HIS A 139 7.01 -9.29 -9.30
CA HIS A 139 7.62 -10.59 -9.01
C HIS A 139 8.91 -10.43 -8.19
N LEU A 140 9.78 -9.48 -8.56
CA LEU A 140 10.99 -9.14 -7.80
C LEU A 140 10.69 -8.63 -6.39
N TYR A 141 9.54 -8.01 -6.16
CA TYR A 141 9.13 -7.60 -4.82
C TYR A 141 8.84 -8.82 -3.92
N ILE A 142 8.25 -9.88 -4.47
CA ILE A 142 7.82 -11.05 -3.69
C ILE A 142 8.96 -12.06 -3.56
N ASN A 143 9.61 -12.37 -4.67
CA ASN A 143 10.68 -13.35 -4.76
C ASN A 143 11.95 -12.59 -5.18
N SER A 144 12.91 -12.45 -4.28
CA SER A 144 14.22 -11.85 -4.57
C SER A 144 15.30 -12.68 -3.89
N PRO A 145 16.44 -12.95 -4.55
CA PRO A 145 16.85 -12.53 -5.91
C PRO A 145 16.34 -13.46 -7.03
N VAL A 146 16.09 -12.91 -8.24
CA VAL A 146 15.57 -13.69 -9.38
C VAL A 146 16.35 -13.43 -10.68
N GLY A 147 16.64 -14.50 -11.43
CA GLY A 147 17.35 -14.46 -12.71
C GLY A 147 16.43 -14.52 -13.94
N VAL A 148 17.00 -14.32 -15.13
CA VAL A 148 16.26 -14.39 -16.42
C VAL A 148 15.59 -15.76 -16.60
N GLY A 149 16.27 -16.86 -16.24
CA GLY A 149 15.74 -18.22 -16.40
C GLY A 149 14.51 -18.53 -15.53
N ALA A 150 14.31 -17.80 -14.43
CA ALA A 150 13.09 -17.92 -13.65
C ALA A 150 11.93 -17.22 -14.35
N PHE A 151 12.15 -16.02 -14.91
CA PHE A 151 11.14 -15.33 -15.71
C PHE A 151 10.75 -16.11 -16.97
N THR A 152 11.70 -16.82 -17.60
CA THR A 152 11.35 -17.65 -18.75
C THR A 152 10.42 -18.81 -18.38
N LYS A 153 10.55 -19.35 -17.16
CA LYS A 153 9.64 -20.37 -16.61
C LYS A 153 8.29 -19.78 -16.19
N ILE A 154 8.28 -18.65 -15.48
CA ILE A 154 7.05 -17.99 -14.99
C ILE A 154 6.13 -17.59 -16.14
N TYR A 155 6.69 -17.00 -17.19
CA TYR A 155 5.93 -16.62 -18.38
C TYR A 155 5.89 -17.72 -19.45
N GLY A 156 6.46 -18.89 -19.15
CA GLY A 156 6.41 -20.06 -20.02
C GLY A 156 5.00 -20.63 -20.13
N GLY A 157 4.79 -21.47 -21.12
CA GLY A 157 3.47 -22.01 -21.41
C GLY A 157 3.52 -23.35 -22.12
N ARG A 158 2.36 -23.94 -22.31
CA ARG A 158 2.21 -25.20 -23.02
C ARG A 158 2.16 -24.93 -24.53
N LYS A 159 3.09 -25.51 -25.29
CA LYS A 159 3.14 -25.36 -26.75
C LYS A 159 2.22 -26.38 -27.41
N ARG A 160 1.34 -25.92 -28.31
CA ARG A 160 0.55 -26.77 -29.20
C ARG A 160 1.45 -27.25 -30.36
N ASN A 161 1.53 -28.57 -30.57
CA ASN A 161 2.32 -29.21 -31.63
C ASN A 161 1.43 -29.86 -32.71
N GLY A 162 0.17 -29.41 -32.85
CA GLY A 162 -0.81 -30.05 -33.74
C GLY A 162 -1.29 -31.38 -33.15
N THR A 163 -0.98 -32.49 -33.84
CA THR A 163 -1.36 -33.86 -33.44
C THR A 163 -0.48 -34.41 -32.30
N VAL A 164 0.78 -33.98 -32.20
CA VAL A 164 1.71 -34.47 -31.18
C VAL A 164 1.35 -33.88 -29.80
N PRO A 165 1.53 -34.65 -28.70
CA PRO A 165 1.29 -34.15 -27.35
C PRO A 165 1.99 -32.81 -27.06
N SER A 166 1.30 -32.02 -26.23
CA SER A 166 1.75 -30.68 -25.88
C SER A 166 2.79 -30.72 -24.76
N HIS A 167 3.91 -30.04 -24.94
CA HIS A 167 4.98 -29.95 -23.94
C HIS A 167 5.17 -28.52 -23.44
N PHE A 168 5.75 -28.38 -22.24
CA PHE A 168 6.13 -27.09 -21.69
C PHE A 168 7.23 -26.43 -22.54
N CYS A 169 7.05 -25.16 -22.87
CA CYS A 169 8.00 -24.36 -23.59
C CYS A 169 8.31 -23.08 -22.80
N PRO A 170 9.59 -22.78 -22.51
CA PRO A 170 9.95 -21.54 -21.85
C PRO A 170 9.63 -20.33 -22.75
N SER A 171 9.33 -19.19 -22.14
CA SER A 171 9.17 -17.93 -22.87
C SER A 171 10.50 -17.36 -23.35
N SER A 172 10.42 -16.30 -24.17
CA SER A 172 11.62 -15.68 -24.75
C SER A 172 12.51 -15.05 -23.69
N ALA A 173 13.74 -15.58 -23.57
CA ALA A 173 14.76 -15.04 -22.68
C ALA A 173 15.19 -13.62 -23.06
N SER A 174 15.18 -13.29 -24.36
CA SER A 174 15.55 -11.97 -24.87
C SER A 174 14.62 -10.88 -24.34
N ILE A 175 13.31 -11.14 -24.31
CA ILE A 175 12.33 -10.17 -23.81
C ILE A 175 12.51 -9.96 -22.30
N ALA A 176 12.60 -11.04 -21.52
CA ALA A 176 12.81 -10.94 -20.08
C ALA A 176 14.11 -10.20 -19.74
N ARG A 177 15.18 -10.44 -20.51
CA ARG A 177 16.47 -9.74 -20.35
C ARG A 177 16.35 -8.24 -20.64
N ARG A 178 15.71 -7.85 -21.75
CA ARG A 178 15.54 -6.42 -22.10
C ARG A 178 14.69 -5.67 -21.08
N VAL A 179 13.64 -6.30 -20.57
CA VAL A 179 12.81 -5.70 -19.50
C VAL A 179 13.65 -5.45 -18.25
N LEU A 180 14.45 -6.42 -17.81
CA LEU A 180 15.32 -6.25 -16.64
C LEU A 180 16.37 -5.17 -16.86
N GLN A 181 16.98 -5.11 -18.05
CA GLN A 181 17.93 -4.04 -18.40
C GLN A 181 17.26 -2.66 -18.43
N ALA A 182 16.04 -2.55 -18.95
CA ALA A 182 15.28 -1.30 -18.96
C ALA A 182 14.97 -0.82 -17.53
N LEU A 183 14.62 -1.75 -16.62
CA LEU A 183 14.39 -1.45 -15.20
C LEU A 183 15.67 -1.11 -14.43
N GLU A 184 16.81 -1.70 -14.81
CA GLU A 184 18.14 -1.38 -14.28
C GLU A 184 18.55 0.04 -14.67
N ASN A 185 18.31 0.44 -15.92
CA ASN A 185 18.55 1.81 -16.38
C ASN A 185 17.72 2.85 -15.60
N LEU A 186 16.54 2.46 -15.13
CA LEU A 186 15.66 3.29 -14.28
C LEU A 186 16.07 3.29 -12.80
N LYS A 187 17.11 2.54 -12.42
CA LYS A 187 17.58 2.36 -11.03
C LYS A 187 16.51 1.80 -10.08
N LEU A 188 15.48 1.14 -10.62
CA LEU A 188 14.46 0.44 -9.84
C LEU A 188 14.93 -0.97 -9.42
N VAL A 189 15.80 -1.56 -10.24
CA VAL A 189 16.34 -2.91 -10.06
C VAL A 189 17.87 -2.83 -10.07
N GLU A 190 18.51 -3.59 -9.19
CA GLU A 190 19.96 -3.75 -9.11
C GLU A 190 20.35 -5.22 -9.30
N LYS A 191 21.62 -5.45 -9.66
CA LYS A 191 22.21 -6.79 -9.68
C LYS A 191 22.64 -7.15 -8.26
N ASP A 192 22.23 -8.32 -7.80
CA ASP A 192 22.64 -8.83 -6.48
C ASP A 192 24.03 -9.49 -6.61
N PRO A 193 24.94 -9.34 -5.62
CA PRO A 193 26.27 -9.96 -5.65
C PRO A 193 26.20 -11.49 -5.69
N THR A 194 25.15 -12.09 -5.14
CA THR A 194 24.90 -13.54 -5.14
C THR A 194 24.41 -14.05 -6.51
N GLY A 195 24.13 -13.12 -7.43
CA GLY A 195 23.54 -13.39 -8.73
C GLY A 195 22.05 -13.10 -8.77
N GLY A 196 21.53 -12.97 -10.00
CA GLY A 196 20.14 -12.55 -10.21
C GLY A 196 19.98 -11.03 -10.12
N ARG A 197 18.74 -10.61 -9.88
CA ARG A 197 18.35 -9.20 -9.75
C ARG A 197 17.47 -9.03 -8.52
N ARG A 198 17.62 -7.88 -7.87
CA ARG A 198 16.88 -7.47 -6.69
C ARG A 198 16.32 -6.07 -6.91
N LEU A 199 15.23 -5.76 -6.22
CA LEU A 199 14.66 -4.42 -6.22
C LEU A 199 15.49 -3.48 -5.35
N THR A 200 15.76 -2.25 -5.81
CA THR A 200 16.46 -1.26 -4.99
C THR A 200 15.57 -0.77 -3.84
N SER A 201 16.18 -0.16 -2.82
CA SER A 201 15.43 0.50 -1.73
C SER A 201 14.45 1.55 -2.26
N GLN A 202 14.85 2.27 -3.31
CA GLN A 202 14.00 3.24 -3.99
C GLN A 202 12.84 2.55 -4.73
N GLY A 203 13.13 1.50 -5.49
CA GLY A 203 12.11 0.72 -6.19
C GLY A 203 11.06 0.16 -5.23
N ARG A 204 11.46 -0.34 -4.05
CA ARG A 204 10.54 -0.83 -3.01
C ARG A 204 9.57 0.26 -2.56
N ARG A 205 10.10 1.44 -2.22
CA ARG A 205 9.29 2.60 -1.79
C ARG A 205 8.32 3.06 -2.87
N ASP A 206 8.75 3.07 -4.13
CA ASP A 206 7.91 3.52 -5.24
C ASP A 206 6.75 2.54 -5.48
N LEU A 207 6.99 1.24 -5.40
CA LEU A 207 5.93 0.23 -5.48
C LEU A 207 4.93 0.34 -4.32
N ASP A 208 5.40 0.51 -3.09
CA ASP A 208 4.52 0.66 -1.92
C ASP A 208 3.70 1.96 -1.97
N ARG A 209 4.28 3.04 -2.50
CA ARG A 209 3.55 4.30 -2.75
C ARG A 209 2.41 4.07 -3.74
N ILE A 210 2.65 3.37 -4.85
CA ILE A 210 1.63 3.05 -5.84
C ILE A 210 0.55 2.15 -5.23
N ALA A 211 0.93 1.13 -4.44
CA ALA A 211 -0.01 0.28 -3.72
C ALA A 211 -0.93 1.09 -2.79
N SER A 212 -0.37 2.05 -2.07
CA SER A 212 -1.14 2.95 -1.21
C SER A 212 -2.16 3.77 -2.02
N GLN A 213 -1.77 4.31 -3.18
CA GLN A 213 -2.64 5.09 -4.05
C GLN A 213 -3.83 4.27 -4.57
N ILE A 214 -3.60 3.01 -4.94
CA ILE A 214 -4.67 2.11 -5.38
C ILE A 214 -5.65 1.83 -4.25
N LYS A 215 -5.15 1.52 -3.05
CA LYS A 215 -6.03 1.29 -1.89
C LYS A 215 -6.85 2.53 -1.54
N PHE A 216 -6.26 3.73 -1.64
CA PHE A 216 -7.01 4.98 -1.48
C PHE A 216 -8.07 5.18 -2.56
N LYS A 217 -7.77 4.84 -3.82
CA LYS A 217 -8.73 4.91 -4.92
C LYS A 217 -9.91 3.95 -4.70
N ASN A 218 -9.64 2.70 -4.31
CA ASN A 218 -10.68 1.69 -4.07
C ASN A 218 -11.55 2.02 -2.86
N THR A 219 -10.99 2.66 -1.84
CA THR A 219 -11.76 3.15 -0.68
C THR A 219 -12.67 4.33 -1.06
N LYS A 220 -12.29 5.14 -2.05
CA LYS A 220 -13.14 6.25 -2.53
C LYS A 220 -14.29 5.73 -3.40
N SER A 221 -14.01 4.79 -4.31
CA SER A 221 -15.05 4.22 -5.17
C SER A 221 -16.14 3.50 -4.36
N SER A 222 -15.76 2.73 -3.34
CA SER A 222 -16.74 2.06 -2.47
C SER A 222 -17.64 3.04 -1.70
N LYS A 223 -17.08 4.17 -1.23
CA LYS A 223 -17.86 5.22 -0.55
C LYS A 223 -18.84 5.92 -1.48
N SER A 224 -18.46 6.23 -2.72
CA SER A 224 -19.38 6.84 -3.70
C SER A 224 -20.54 5.91 -4.05
N THR A 225 -20.29 4.60 -4.21
CA THR A 225 -21.32 3.62 -4.53
C THR A 225 -22.31 3.45 -3.37
N ALA A 226 -21.83 3.48 -2.12
CA ALA A 226 -22.69 3.42 -0.94
C ALA A 226 -23.63 4.63 -0.82
N THR A 227 -23.17 5.84 -1.16
CA THR A 227 -24.00 7.06 -1.14
C THR A 227 -25.09 7.05 -2.22
N SER A 228 -24.84 6.45 -3.39
CA SER A 228 -25.87 6.29 -4.44
C SER A 228 -26.91 5.21 -4.13
N ALA A 229 -26.58 4.20 -3.31
CA ALA A 229 -27.51 3.13 -2.94
C ALA A 229 -28.50 3.54 -1.83
N SER A 230 -28.21 4.60 -1.08
CA SER A 230 -29.08 5.13 -0.02
C SER A 230 -30.16 6.10 -0.51
N VAL A 231 -30.21 6.44 -1.80
CA VAL A 231 -31.32 7.24 -2.36
C VAL A 231 -32.50 6.29 -2.61
N PRO A 232 -33.63 6.41 -1.88
CA PRO A 232 -34.78 5.55 -2.11
C PRO A 232 -35.27 5.74 -3.54
N LYS A 233 -35.31 4.65 -4.30
CA LYS A 233 -35.82 4.63 -5.67
C LYS A 233 -37.30 4.99 -5.60
N ALA A 234 -37.67 6.15 -6.14
CA ALA A 234 -39.05 6.62 -6.15
C ALA A 234 -39.98 5.53 -6.73
N PRO A 235 -41.15 5.28 -6.12
CA PRO A 235 -42.07 4.29 -6.64
C PRO A 235 -42.47 4.69 -8.06
N LYS A 236 -42.29 3.76 -9.01
CA LYS A 236 -42.78 3.93 -10.37
C LYS A 236 -44.30 4.03 -10.30
N LYS A 237 -44.85 5.13 -10.80
CA LYS A 237 -46.29 5.29 -11.04
C LYS A 237 -46.75 4.32 -12.13
#